data_AF-A0A9D8R0A4-F1
#
_entry.id   AF-A0A9D8R0A4-F1
#
_cell.length_a   1.000
_cell.length_b   1.000
_cell.length_c   1.000
_cell.angle_alpha   90.00
_cell.angle_beta   90.00
_cell.angle_gamma   90.00
#
_symmetry.space_group_name_H-M   'P 1'
#
loop_
_entity.id
_entity.type
_entity.pdbx_description
1 polymer ?
#
loop_
_entity_poly.entity_id
_entity_poly.type
_entity_poly.pdbx_seq_one_letter_code
_entity_poly.pdbx_strand_id
1 'polypeptide(L)'
;MKKNIIILILGICSAIGISSCVDKLAIGDAFLEKAPGVEVNIDTVFTSAEYTRNFLWSAYGQIYCIYTSGNMMNGAPIDALSDSYQCYVSWGGPKQSYYGGAMTENAQDTEDGNFQGKFSYSTKGGLDSDAGDRVSIYETVRKCWQIIENIDKVPDMDEN
;
A
#
# COMPACT_ATOMS: atom_id res chain seq x y z
N MET A 1 -28.54 -46.02 15.23
CA MET A 1 -28.08 -45.46 13.94
C MET A 1 -27.81 -43.95 13.98
N LYS A 2 -28.74 -43.09 14.46
CA LYS A 2 -28.54 -41.61 14.50
C LYS A 2 -27.32 -41.14 15.32
N LYS A 3 -27.04 -41.79 16.45
CA LYS A 3 -25.89 -41.45 17.34
C LYS A 3 -24.53 -41.68 16.67
N ASN A 4 -24.41 -42.72 15.85
CA ASN A 4 -23.17 -43.06 15.15
C ASN A 4 -22.92 -42.11 13.96
N ILE A 5 -23.99 -41.62 13.33
CA ILE A 5 -23.92 -40.60 12.26
C ILE A 5 -23.46 -39.26 12.83
N ILE A 6 -23.95 -38.86 14.02
CA ILE A 6 -23.53 -37.60 14.67
C ILE A 6 -22.03 -37.65 15.05
N ILE A 7 -21.54 -38.79 15.57
CA ILE A 7 -20.12 -38.96 15.92
C ILE A 7 -19.24 -38.91 14.66
N LEU A 8 -19.70 -39.49 13.55
CA LEU A 8 -19.00 -39.44 12.26
C LEU A 8 -18.92 -38.00 11.69
N ILE A 9 -20.02 -37.25 11.76
CA ILE A 9 -20.07 -35.86 11.30
C ILE A 9 -19.16 -34.97 12.15
N LEU A 10 -19.15 -35.16 13.47
CA LEU A 10 -18.29 -34.40 14.37
C LEU A 10 -16.80 -34.72 14.15
N GLY A 11 -16.45 -35.97 13.83
CA GLY A 11 -15.09 -36.38 13.49
C GLY A 11 -14.60 -35.79 12.15
N ILE A 12 -15.48 -35.69 11.16
CA ILE A 12 -15.14 -35.12 9.84
C ILE A 12 -14.98 -33.59 9.93
N CYS A 13 -15.83 -32.89 10.69
CA CYS A 13 -15.67 -31.44 10.90
C CYS A 13 -14.36 -31.09 11.62
N SER A 14 -13.92 -31.91 12.58
CA SER A 14 -12.64 -31.73 13.26
C SER A 14 -11.43 -31.98 12.37
N ALA A 15 -11.55 -32.78 11.31
CA ALA A 15 -10.46 -33.06 10.38
C ALA A 15 -10.27 -31.95 9.33
N ILE A 16 -11.34 -31.22 8.98
CA ILE A 16 -11.31 -30.13 7.98
C ILE A 16 -10.77 -28.82 8.58
N GLY A 17 -10.89 -28.62 9.90
CA GLY A 17 -10.47 -27.40 10.58
C GLY A 17 -8.95 -27.23 10.79
N ILE A 18 -8.14 -28.26 10.51
CA ILE A 18 -6.70 -28.28 10.84
C ILE A 18 -5.80 -28.31 9.58
N SER A 19 -6.38 -28.43 8.38
CA SER A 19 -5.63 -28.45 7.11
C SER A 19 -5.70 -27.10 6.38
N SER A 20 -5.48 -26.00 7.11
CA SER A 20 -5.21 -24.70 6.47
C SER A 20 -3.73 -24.66 6.06
N CYS A 21 -3.45 -24.38 4.79
CA CYS A 21 -2.11 -24.25 4.22
C CYS A 21 -1.49 -22.87 4.44
N VAL A 22 -2.14 -21.99 5.20
CA VAL A 22 -1.71 -20.59 5.35
C VAL A 22 -1.42 -20.25 6.82
N ASP A 23 -2.08 -20.88 7.79
CA ASP A 23 -1.81 -20.60 9.21
C ASP A 23 -1.58 -21.89 10.02
N LYS A 24 -0.40 -21.97 10.66
CA LYS A 24 -0.14 -22.93 11.74
C LYS A 24 -0.98 -22.51 12.94
N LEU A 25 -1.89 -23.37 13.38
CA LEU A 25 -2.73 -23.12 14.54
C LEU A 25 -1.86 -23.20 15.81
N ALA A 26 -1.35 -22.06 16.28
CA ALA A 26 -0.53 -21.95 17.47
C ALA A 26 -1.41 -21.86 18.74
N ILE A 27 -1.27 -22.82 19.65
CA ILE A 27 -1.98 -22.85 20.94
C ILE A 27 -0.94 -22.83 22.07
N GLY A 28 -1.16 -22.00 23.09
CA GLY A 28 -0.27 -21.86 24.26
C GLY A 28 0.72 -20.70 24.11
N ASP A 29 1.90 -20.79 24.72
CA ASP A 29 2.94 -19.74 24.67
C ASP A 29 3.42 -19.44 23.23
N ALA A 30 3.20 -20.35 22.29
CA ALA A 30 3.43 -20.14 20.86
C ALA A 30 2.49 -19.09 20.22
N PHE A 31 1.38 -18.72 20.89
CA PHE A 31 0.54 -17.58 20.51
C PHE A 31 1.13 -16.23 20.95
N LEU A 32 2.02 -16.24 21.95
CA LEU A 32 2.73 -15.07 22.44
C LEU A 32 4.04 -14.80 21.67
N GLU A 33 4.49 -15.75 20.84
CA GLU A 33 5.50 -15.44 19.84
C GLU A 33 4.90 -14.46 18.83
N LYS A 34 5.54 -13.29 18.70
CA LYS A 34 5.21 -12.29 17.69
C LYS A 34 4.99 -13.02 16.37
N ALA A 35 3.78 -12.92 15.81
CA ALA A 35 3.50 -13.40 14.46
C ALA A 35 4.65 -12.97 13.56
N PRO A 36 5.16 -13.81 12.63
CA PRO A 36 6.33 -13.49 11.81
C PRO A 36 5.98 -12.37 10.82
N GLY A 37 5.82 -11.15 11.32
CA GLY A 37 6.05 -9.94 10.57
C GLY A 37 7.56 -9.83 10.53
N VAL A 38 8.15 -10.42 9.49
CA VAL A 38 9.54 -10.11 9.15
C VAL A 38 9.58 -8.60 9.02
N GLU A 39 10.20 -7.94 9.98
CA GLU A 39 10.52 -6.53 9.85
C GLU A 39 11.53 -6.44 8.72
N VAL A 40 11.03 -6.15 7.52
CA VAL A 40 11.84 -6.05 6.32
C VAL A 40 12.64 -4.75 6.46
N ASN A 41 13.84 -4.90 7.00
CA ASN A 41 14.80 -3.81 7.11
C ASN A 41 15.65 -3.70 5.84
N ILE A 42 16.46 -2.64 5.77
CA ILE A 42 17.30 -2.37 4.61
C ILE A 42 18.26 -3.53 4.30
N ASP A 43 18.80 -4.18 5.34
CA ASP A 43 19.72 -5.30 5.19
C ASP A 43 19.02 -6.51 4.57
N THR A 44 17.76 -6.78 4.94
CA THR A 44 16.96 -7.86 4.37
C THR A 44 16.66 -7.62 2.88
N VAL A 45 16.29 -6.39 2.52
CA VAL A 45 15.95 -6.01 1.14
C VAL A 45 17.12 -6.23 0.18
N PHE A 46 18.33 -5.87 0.59
CA PHE A 46 19.52 -5.92 -0.25
C PHE A 46 20.35 -7.21 -0.09
N THR A 47 19.77 -8.27 0.51
CA THR A 47 20.44 -9.58 0.61
C THR A 47 20.47 -10.37 -0.70
N SER A 48 19.49 -10.16 -1.58
CA SER A 48 19.38 -10.83 -2.86
C SER A 48 18.82 -9.92 -3.95
N ALA A 49 19.09 -10.27 -5.20
CA ALA A 49 18.59 -9.57 -6.36
C ALA A 49 17.07 -9.71 -6.50
N GLU A 50 16.50 -10.84 -6.09
CA GLU A 50 15.04 -11.02 -6.05
C GLU A 50 14.36 -10.03 -5.11
N TYR A 51 14.85 -9.92 -3.86
CA TYR A 51 14.28 -8.98 -2.89
C TYR A 51 14.49 -7.52 -3.31
N THR A 52 15.66 -7.21 -3.86
CA THR A 52 15.94 -5.88 -4.39
C THR A 52 15.03 -5.53 -5.57
N ARG A 53 14.76 -6.49 -6.48
CA ARG A 53 13.80 -6.31 -7.59
C ARG A 53 12.36 -6.14 -7.09
N ASN A 54 11.95 -6.87 -6.05
CA ASN A 54 10.64 -6.69 -5.42
C ASN A 54 10.52 -5.29 -4.78
N PHE A 55 11.58 -4.80 -4.14
CA PHE A 55 11.62 -3.45 -3.60
C PHE A 55 11.56 -2.39 -4.71
N LEU A 56 12.29 -2.59 -5.82
CA LEU A 56 12.19 -1.76 -7.01
C LEU A 56 10.77 -1.75 -7.58
N TRP A 57 10.11 -2.92 -7.68
CA TRP A 57 8.73 -3.02 -8.12
C TRP A 57 7.77 -2.22 -7.22
N SER A 58 8.00 -2.26 -5.90
CA SER A 58 7.22 -1.45 -4.96
C SER A 58 7.38 0.05 -5.20
N ALA A 59 8.57 0.51 -5.61
CA ALA A 59 8.81 1.91 -5.96
C ALA A 59 8.08 2.28 -7.25
N TYR A 60 8.07 1.40 -8.27
CA TYR A 60 7.29 1.59 -9.49
C TYR A 60 5.78 1.69 -9.21
N GLY A 61 5.26 0.89 -8.28
CA GLY A 61 3.85 0.94 -7.87
C GLY A 61 3.42 2.26 -7.24
N GLN A 62 4.36 3.08 -6.78
CA GLN A 62 4.11 4.38 -6.16
C GLN A 62 4.35 5.58 -7.10
N ILE A 63 4.74 5.32 -8.36
CA ILE A 63 4.89 6.39 -9.36
C ILE A 63 3.54 7.05 -9.62
N TYR A 64 3.57 8.36 -9.85
CA TYR A 64 2.40 9.11 -10.28
C TYR A 64 1.73 8.43 -11.48
N CYS A 65 0.49 8.00 -11.29
CA CYS A 65 -0.37 7.50 -12.34
C CYS A 65 -1.73 8.20 -12.22
N ILE A 66 -2.26 8.67 -13.34
CA ILE A 66 -3.58 9.33 -13.39
C ILE A 66 -4.74 8.39 -12.99
N TYR A 67 -4.48 7.06 -12.93
CA TYR A 67 -5.46 6.03 -12.63
C TYR A 67 -5.26 5.38 -11.24
N THR A 68 -4.18 5.71 -10.52
CA THR A 68 -4.00 5.23 -9.14
C THR A 68 -4.73 6.17 -8.19
N SER A 69 -5.71 5.62 -7.47
CA SER A 69 -6.73 6.37 -6.73
C SER A 69 -6.26 6.94 -5.38
N GLY A 70 -4.98 6.82 -5.03
CA GLY A 70 -4.42 7.43 -3.82
C GLY A 70 -4.46 8.97 -3.95
N ASN A 71 -5.46 9.59 -3.30
CA ASN A 71 -6.20 10.75 -3.81
C ASN A 71 -5.39 11.99 -4.30
N MET A 72 -4.95 11.97 -5.54
CA MET A 72 -4.44 13.16 -6.24
C MET A 72 -5.63 14.05 -6.60
N MET A 73 -5.88 15.12 -5.83
CA MET A 73 -7.00 16.05 -6.07
C MET A 73 -8.37 15.35 -6.21
N ASN A 74 -8.64 14.37 -5.33
CA ASN A 74 -9.83 13.53 -5.38
C ASN A 74 -9.98 12.77 -6.72
N GLY A 75 -8.92 12.07 -7.14
CA GLY A 75 -8.88 11.28 -8.37
C GLY A 75 -8.84 12.09 -9.67
N ALA A 76 -8.60 13.40 -9.61
CA ALA A 76 -8.53 14.23 -10.80
C ALA A 76 -7.09 14.25 -11.36
N PRO A 77 -6.90 14.07 -12.68
CA PRO A 77 -5.60 14.19 -13.30
C PRO A 77 -5.07 15.62 -13.17
N ILE A 78 -3.75 15.77 -13.15
CA ILE A 78 -3.14 17.11 -13.07
C ILE A 78 -3.52 17.99 -14.26
N ASP A 79 -3.72 17.39 -15.42
CA ASP A 79 -4.06 18.11 -16.65
C ASP A 79 -5.38 18.87 -16.52
N ALA A 80 -6.25 18.51 -15.57
CA ALA A 80 -7.44 19.27 -15.23
C ALA A 80 -7.16 20.63 -14.59
N LEU A 81 -5.92 20.93 -14.15
CA LEU A 81 -5.52 22.27 -13.74
C LEU A 81 -5.05 23.15 -14.90
N SER A 82 -4.84 22.56 -16.07
CA SER A 82 -4.55 23.30 -17.31
C SER A 82 -5.84 23.70 -18.03
N ASP A 83 -5.71 24.35 -19.19
CA ASP A 83 -6.80 24.66 -20.11
C ASP A 83 -7.16 23.48 -21.04
N SER A 84 -6.44 22.36 -20.97
CA SER A 84 -6.64 21.20 -21.86
C SER A 84 -7.82 20.32 -21.42
N TYR A 85 -8.17 20.31 -20.13
CA TYR A 85 -9.25 19.51 -19.56
C TYR A 85 -10.01 20.29 -18.50
N GLN A 86 -11.27 19.92 -18.27
CA GLN A 86 -12.08 20.47 -17.19
C GLN A 86 -12.66 19.38 -16.29
N CYS A 87 -12.68 19.64 -14.98
CA CYS A 87 -13.34 18.78 -14.01
C CYS A 87 -14.85 19.08 -13.99
N TYR A 88 -15.66 18.10 -14.40
CA TYR A 88 -17.12 18.23 -14.39
C TYR A 88 -17.73 17.89 -13.02
N VAL A 89 -17.18 16.88 -12.35
CA VAL A 89 -17.72 16.36 -11.08
C VAL A 89 -17.61 17.40 -9.95
N SER A 90 -18.69 17.58 -9.20
CA SER A 90 -18.79 18.58 -8.12
C SER A 90 -17.85 18.30 -6.95
N TRP A 91 -17.49 17.04 -6.74
CA TRP A 91 -16.62 16.60 -5.65
C TRP A 91 -15.13 16.56 -6.05
N GLY A 92 -14.79 16.75 -7.33
CA GLY A 92 -13.40 16.68 -7.77
C GLY A 92 -12.58 17.85 -7.24
N GLY A 93 -11.33 17.57 -6.84
CA GLY A 93 -10.49 18.59 -6.20
C GLY A 93 -10.26 19.85 -7.02
N PRO A 94 -10.08 19.79 -8.36
CA PRO A 94 -9.98 21.00 -9.18
C PRO A 94 -11.16 21.95 -8.98
N LYS A 95 -12.39 21.42 -8.91
CA LYS A 95 -13.61 22.23 -8.77
C LYS A 95 -13.85 22.71 -7.35
N GLN A 96 -13.54 21.88 -6.35
CA GLN A 96 -13.74 22.22 -4.94
C GLN A 96 -12.73 23.26 -4.44
N SER A 97 -11.49 23.24 -4.92
CA SER A 97 -10.43 24.04 -4.32
C SER A 97 -9.53 24.79 -5.29
N TYR A 98 -9.19 24.24 -6.46
CA TYR A 98 -8.22 24.90 -7.35
C TYR A 98 -8.84 25.99 -8.25
N TYR A 99 -9.91 25.71 -8.98
CA TYR A 99 -10.52 26.65 -9.93
C TYR A 99 -11.02 27.93 -9.25
N GLY A 100 -11.61 27.79 -8.06
CA GLY A 100 -12.09 28.91 -7.27
C GLY A 100 -11.01 29.59 -6.41
N GLY A 101 -9.78 29.08 -6.41
CA GLY A 101 -8.71 29.57 -5.53
C GLY A 101 -9.00 29.40 -4.04
N ALA A 102 -9.79 28.38 -3.67
CA ALA A 102 -10.22 28.12 -2.29
C ALA A 102 -9.27 27.16 -1.54
N MET A 103 -8.10 26.86 -2.11
CA MET A 103 -7.08 26.03 -1.47
C MET A 103 -6.47 26.73 -0.27
N THR A 104 -6.49 26.05 0.87
CA THR A 104 -5.84 26.48 2.10
C THR A 104 -4.89 25.40 2.60
N GLU A 105 -3.97 25.77 3.49
CA GLU A 105 -3.03 24.85 4.13
C GLU A 105 -3.77 23.73 4.88
N ASN A 106 -4.93 24.05 5.47
CA ASN A 106 -5.74 23.08 6.21
C ASN A 106 -6.45 22.05 5.29
N ALA A 107 -6.57 22.34 3.99
CA ALA A 107 -7.14 21.40 3.01
C ALA A 107 -6.11 20.34 2.52
N GLN A 108 -4.85 20.46 2.93
CA GLN A 108 -3.75 19.55 2.62
C GLN A 108 -3.46 18.65 3.82
N ASP A 109 -3.11 17.37 3.58
CA ASP A 109 -2.54 16.32 4.48
C ASP A 109 -2.72 16.38 6.02
N THR A 110 -3.70 17.10 6.54
CA THR A 110 -4.11 17.15 7.94
C THR A 110 -5.02 15.96 8.26
N GLU A 111 -5.23 15.66 9.55
CA GLU A 111 -6.13 14.57 9.96
C GLU A 111 -7.60 14.87 9.62
N ASP A 112 -7.99 16.15 9.67
CA ASP A 112 -9.35 16.62 9.37
C ASP A 112 -9.51 17.20 7.94
N GLY A 113 -8.45 17.19 7.14
CA GLY A 113 -8.43 17.80 5.81
C GLY A 113 -9.12 16.92 4.77
N ASN A 114 -9.83 17.53 3.82
CA ASN A 114 -10.46 16.83 2.69
C ASN A 114 -9.43 16.36 1.63
N PHE A 115 -8.15 16.23 2.00
CA PHE A 115 -7.05 15.71 1.17
C PHE A 115 -6.99 16.25 -0.27
N GLN A 116 -7.22 17.56 -0.44
CA GLN A 116 -7.36 18.21 -1.74
C GLN A 116 -5.99 18.46 -2.43
N GLY A 117 -4.89 18.30 -1.68
CA GLY A 117 -3.54 18.45 -2.17
C GLY A 117 -3.21 17.47 -3.29
N LYS A 118 -2.53 17.95 -4.32
CA LYS A 118 -2.11 17.13 -5.46
C LYS A 118 -1.08 16.07 -5.05
N PHE A 119 -0.09 16.47 -4.26
CA PHE A 119 0.99 15.61 -3.81
C PHE A 119 0.93 15.48 -2.29
N SER A 120 0.87 14.24 -1.81
CA SER A 120 0.93 13.97 -0.39
C SER A 120 2.36 14.13 0.11
N TYR A 121 2.55 14.79 1.25
CA TYR A 121 3.82 14.86 1.97
C TYR A 121 4.11 13.55 2.70
N SER A 122 3.10 12.96 3.34
CA SER A 122 3.20 11.68 4.07
C SER A 122 2.27 10.63 3.48
N THR A 123 2.70 9.38 3.45
CA THR A 123 1.82 8.26 3.10
C THR A 123 0.83 8.03 4.24
N LYS A 124 -0.45 7.92 3.91
CA LYS A 124 -1.52 7.55 4.86
C LYS A 124 -2.23 6.36 4.26
N GLY A 125 -2.39 5.26 4.99
CA GLY A 125 -3.16 4.08 4.59
C GLY A 125 -2.75 3.30 3.32
N GLY A 126 -1.76 3.79 2.55
CA GLY A 126 -1.08 2.99 1.52
C GLY A 126 -1.57 3.25 0.09
N LEU A 127 -1.39 2.23 -0.77
CA LEU A 127 -1.84 2.21 -2.18
C LEU A 127 -3.27 1.69 -2.33
N ASP A 128 -3.94 1.41 -1.21
CA ASP A 128 -5.28 0.86 -1.22
C ASP A 128 -6.23 1.89 -1.86
N SER A 129 -7.17 1.38 -2.64
CA SER A 129 -7.89 2.18 -3.64
C SER A 129 -8.89 3.18 -3.05
N ASP A 130 -9.02 3.23 -1.73
CA ASP A 130 -10.03 4.00 -1.02
C ASP A 130 -9.57 5.43 -0.73
N ALA A 131 -10.54 6.34 -0.70
CA ALA A 131 -10.32 7.78 -0.70
C ALA A 131 -9.52 8.33 0.52
N GLY A 132 -9.21 7.49 1.51
CA GLY A 132 -8.38 7.83 2.67
C GLY A 132 -6.89 7.57 2.47
N ASP A 133 -6.53 6.76 1.48
CA ASP A 133 -5.18 6.27 1.32
C ASP A 133 -4.41 7.14 0.32
N ARG A 134 -3.21 7.55 0.68
CA ARG A 134 -2.36 8.49 -0.05
C ARG A 134 -0.96 7.96 -0.02
N VAL A 135 -0.28 8.09 -1.14
CA VAL A 135 1.15 7.78 -1.24
C VAL A 135 1.93 9.07 -1.38
N SER A 136 2.93 9.23 -0.52
CA SER A 136 3.86 10.33 -0.63
C SER A 136 4.83 10.11 -1.78
N ILE A 137 4.94 11.10 -2.67
CA ILE A 137 6.00 11.13 -3.69
C ILE A 137 7.39 11.12 -3.04
N TYR A 138 7.52 11.67 -1.83
CA TYR A 138 8.78 11.75 -1.11
C TYR A 138 9.20 10.38 -0.56
N GLU A 139 8.24 9.53 -0.19
CA GLU A 139 8.54 8.14 0.18
C GLU A 139 9.09 7.38 -1.03
N THR A 140 8.47 7.53 -2.21
CA THR A 140 8.97 6.92 -3.45
C THR A 140 10.38 7.40 -3.78
N VAL A 141 10.61 8.72 -3.69
CA VAL A 141 11.96 9.30 -3.86
C VAL A 141 12.94 8.68 -2.87
N ARG A 142 12.55 8.50 -1.60
CA ARG A 142 13.42 7.88 -0.61
C ARG A 142 13.73 6.42 -0.93
N LYS A 143 12.74 5.63 -1.39
CA LYS A 143 12.96 4.24 -1.82
C LYS A 143 13.95 4.16 -2.98
N CYS A 144 13.81 5.04 -3.98
CA CYS A 144 14.76 5.11 -5.10
C CYS A 144 16.18 5.44 -4.62
N TRP A 145 16.34 6.38 -3.68
CA TRP A 145 17.64 6.67 -3.08
C TRP A 145 18.22 5.46 -2.32
N GLN A 146 17.40 4.73 -1.57
CA GLN A 146 17.87 3.52 -0.88
C GLN A 146 18.38 2.47 -1.87
N ILE A 147 17.75 2.34 -3.05
CA ILE A 147 18.24 1.46 -4.13
C ILE A 147 19.60 1.96 -4.62
N ILE A 148 19.72 3.23 -5.01
CA ILE A 148 20.98 3.80 -5.51
C ILE A 148 22.12 3.63 -4.50
N GLU A 149 21.85 3.80 -3.20
CA GLU A 149 22.85 3.73 -2.13
C GLU A 149 23.33 2.30 -1.81
N ASN A 150 22.59 1.26 -2.22
CA ASN A 150 22.83 -0.12 -1.79
C ASN A 150 22.87 -1.15 -2.91
N ILE A 151 22.53 -0.77 -4.15
CA ILE A 151 22.52 -1.68 -5.31
C ILE A 151 23.88 -2.39 -5.49
N ASP A 152 24.99 -1.66 -5.30
CA ASP A 152 26.36 -2.18 -5.46
C ASP A 152 26.76 -3.22 -4.39
N LYS A 153 25.98 -3.35 -3.32
CA LYS A 153 26.25 -4.29 -2.22
C LYS A 153 25.54 -5.62 -2.42
N VAL A 154 24.65 -5.72 -3.41
CA VAL A 154 23.81 -6.90 -3.63
C VAL A 154 24.65 -7.97 -4.34
N PRO A 155 24.89 -9.14 -3.71
CA PRO A 155 25.90 -10.10 -4.15
C PRO A 155 25.60 -10.81 -5.48
N ASP A 156 24.34 -10.84 -5.91
CA ASP A 156 23.80 -11.55 -7.08
C ASP A 156 23.17 -10.59 -8.11
N MET A 157 23.53 -9.30 -8.07
CA MET A 157 23.04 -8.29 -9.02
C MET A 157 23.84 -8.21 -10.32
N ASP A 158 25.10 -8.69 -10.28
CA ASP A 158 26.01 -8.75 -11.43
C ASP A 158 25.67 -9.95 -12.33
N GLU A 159 24.57 -9.88 -13.07
CA GLU A 159 24.30 -10.80 -14.18
C GLU A 159 24.10 -10.01 -15.48
N ASN A 160 25.20 -9.84 -16.21
CA ASN A 160 25.26 -9.84 -17.68
C ASN A 160 26.38 -10.77 -18.13
#